data_AF-A0A1M6SSM7-F1
#
_entry.id   AF-A0A1M6SSM7-F1
#
_cell.length_a   1.000
_cell.length_b   1.000
_cell.length_c   1.000
_cell.angle_alpha   90.00
_cell.angle_beta   90.00
_cell.angle_gamma   90.00
#
_symmetry.space_group_name_H-M   'P 1'
#
loop_
_entity.id
_entity.type
_entity.pdbx_description
1 polymer ?
#
loop_
_entity_poly.entity_id
_entity_poly.type
_entity_poly.pdbx_seq_one_letter_code
_entity_poly.pdbx_strand_id
1 'polypeptide(L)'
;MIEWFVAGLTLIGAAFMCLAALGVLRLPDLLTRMHATTKAATLGVSLVMLAVALHFAEEAVVARAFGIILFIMMTAPVAAHAIGRAGYFVGARLWDGTLKDELKPHYDPLSHRLDSGLDSERGDQADVSDREK
;
A
#
# COMPACT_ATOMS: atom_id res chain seq x y z
N MET A 1 20.41 29.18 10.14
CA MET A 1 20.45 28.46 8.85
C MET A 1 19.71 27.13 8.91
N ILE A 2 20.01 26.26 9.89
CA ILE A 2 19.29 24.98 10.12
C ILE A 2 17.77 25.16 10.26
N GLU A 3 17.32 26.24 10.89
CA GLU A 3 15.88 26.53 11.06
C GLU A 3 15.11 26.60 9.73
N TRP A 4 15.73 27.13 8.66
CA TRP A 4 15.11 27.17 7.33
C TRP A 4 14.96 25.77 6.74
N PHE A 5 15.92 24.88 6.96
CA PHE A 5 15.84 23.49 6.54
C PHE A 5 14.76 22.74 7.33
N VAL A 6 14.69 22.92 8.65
CA VAL A 6 13.67 22.32 9.52
C VAL A 6 12.27 22.80 9.11
N ALA A 7 12.09 24.10 8.91
CA ALA A 7 10.83 24.68 8.44
C ALA A 7 10.44 24.14 7.07
N GLY A 8 11.38 24.06 6.12
CA GLY A 8 11.15 23.51 4.79
C GLY A 8 10.72 22.04 4.82
N LEU A 9 11.46 21.19 5.54
CA LEU A 9 11.13 19.77 5.71
C LEU A 9 9.75 19.58 6.35
N THR A 10 9.44 20.37 7.38
CA THR A 10 8.15 20.29 8.08
C THR A 10 7.00 20.71 7.17
N LEU A 11 7.16 21.81 6.43
CA LEU A 11 6.11 22.33 5.54
C LEU A 11 5.84 21.38 4.38
N ILE A 12 6.90 20.84 3.76
CA ILE A 12 6.78 19.85 2.68
C ILE A 12 6.14 18.58 3.23
N GLY A 13 6.60 18.09 4.39
CA GLY A 13 6.02 16.91 5.04
C GLY A 13 4.53 17.09 5.37
N ALA A 14 4.14 18.25 5.89
CA ALA A 14 2.73 18.60 6.14
C ALA A 14 1.92 18.69 4.85
N ALA A 15 2.48 19.24 3.77
CA ALA A 15 1.83 19.25 2.45
C ALA A 15 1.57 17.83 1.94
N PHE A 16 2.52 16.91 2.09
CA PHE A 16 2.32 15.50 1.75
C PHE A 16 1.24 14.82 2.61
N MET A 17 1.15 15.16 3.91
CA MET A 17 0.06 14.68 4.76
C MET A 17 -1.31 15.20 4.30
N CYS A 18 -1.38 16.47 3.91
CA CYS A 18 -2.58 17.06 3.33
C CYS A 18 -2.95 16.35 2.02
N LEU A 19 -1.97 16.09 1.14
CA LEU A 19 -2.19 15.34 -0.10
C LEU A 19 -2.67 13.90 0.18
N ALA A 20 -2.17 13.25 1.23
CA ALA A 20 -2.66 11.93 1.64
C ALA A 20 -4.14 11.98 2.04
N ALA A 21 -4.53 12.95 2.87
CA ALA A 21 -5.92 13.16 3.28
C ALA A 21 -6.83 13.51 2.10
N LEU A 22 -6.38 14.38 1.20
CA LEU A 22 -7.08 14.71 -0.05
C LEU A 22 -7.22 13.47 -0.95
N GLY A 23 -6.20 12.61 -1.00
CA GLY A 23 -6.23 11.35 -1.72
C GLY A 23 -7.34 10.42 -1.21
N VAL A 24 -7.56 10.34 0.10
CA VAL A 24 -8.70 9.59 0.68
C VAL A 24 -10.04 10.17 0.22
N LEU A 25 -10.17 11.49 0.28
CA LEU A 25 -11.45 12.17 0.07
C LEU A 25 -11.85 12.24 -1.42
N ARG A 26 -10.88 12.41 -2.32
CA ARG A 26 -11.11 12.76 -3.72
C ARG A 26 -11.08 11.56 -4.67
N LEU A 27 -10.31 10.51 -4.35
CA LEU A 27 -10.06 9.43 -5.30
C LEU A 27 -11.25 8.45 -5.39
N PRO A 28 -11.50 7.89 -6.59
CA PRO A 28 -12.77 7.23 -6.89
C PRO A 28 -12.91 5.82 -6.31
N ASP A 29 -11.81 5.08 -6.12
CA ASP A 29 -11.86 3.70 -5.66
C ASP A 29 -10.88 3.41 -4.51
N LEU A 30 -10.99 2.21 -3.93
CA LEU A 30 -10.16 1.79 -2.81
C LEU A 30 -8.67 1.77 -3.17
N LEU A 31 -8.32 1.20 -4.32
CA LEU A 31 -6.91 1.00 -4.72
C LEU A 31 -6.22 2.34 -5.01
N THR A 32 -6.90 3.28 -5.67
CA THR A 32 -6.36 4.63 -5.92
C THR A 32 -6.22 5.43 -4.63
N ARG A 33 -7.21 5.37 -3.73
CA ARG A 33 -7.11 5.98 -2.38
C ARG A 33 -5.93 5.43 -1.60
N MET A 34 -5.75 4.10 -1.60
CA MET A 34 -4.63 3.44 -0.92
C MET A 34 -3.28 3.80 -1.53
N HIS A 35 -3.20 3.86 -2.86
CA HIS A 35 -2.00 4.26 -3.57
C HIS A 35 -1.55 5.67 -3.19
N ALA A 36 -2.49 6.63 -3.20
CA ALA A 36 -2.19 8.02 -2.83
C ALA A 36 -1.81 8.14 -1.35
N THR A 37 -2.60 7.53 -0.45
CA THR A 37 -2.34 7.60 1.00
C THR A 37 -1.02 6.95 1.39
N THR A 38 -0.76 5.72 0.92
CA THR A 38 0.44 4.98 1.31
C THR A 38 1.70 5.73 0.89
N LYS A 39 1.74 6.25 -0.34
CA LYS A 39 2.90 7.00 -0.86
C LYS A 39 3.06 8.35 -0.17
N ALA A 40 1.99 9.15 -0.16
CA ALA A 40 2.06 10.52 0.37
C ALA A 40 2.26 10.53 1.88
N ALA A 41 1.59 9.66 2.66
CA ALA A 41 1.74 9.63 4.11
C ALA A 41 3.12 9.12 4.55
N THR A 42 3.66 8.10 3.85
CA THR A 42 5.01 7.58 4.16
C THR A 42 6.08 8.66 3.93
N LEU A 43 6.02 9.38 2.80
CA LEU A 43 6.91 10.50 2.53
C LEU A 43 6.68 11.65 3.53
N GLY A 44 5.43 11.99 3.81
CA GLY A 44 5.06 13.05 4.74
C GLY A 44 5.62 12.81 6.14
N VAL A 45 5.41 11.62 6.72
CA VAL A 45 5.98 11.25 8.02
C VAL A 45 7.51 11.31 7.95
N SER A 46 8.10 10.78 6.88
CA SER A 46 9.55 10.67 6.80
C SER A 46 10.23 12.03 6.81
N LEU A 47 9.67 13.01 6.10
CA LEU A 47 10.16 14.39 6.08
C LEU A 47 9.98 15.08 7.42
N VAL A 48 8.83 14.90 8.07
CA VAL A 48 8.58 15.48 9.41
C VAL A 48 9.52 14.87 10.45
N MET A 49 9.72 13.55 10.44
CA MET A 49 10.65 12.88 11.35
C MET A 49 12.10 13.29 11.11
N LEU A 50 12.49 13.52 9.86
CA LEU A 50 13.81 14.09 9.54
C LEU A 50 13.96 15.52 10.08
N ALA A 51 12.91 16.34 9.99
CA ALA A 51 12.90 17.68 10.59
C ALA A 51 13.06 17.63 12.11
N VAL A 52 12.36 16.70 12.78
CA VAL A 52 12.48 16.46 14.23
C VAL A 52 13.90 16.03 14.61
N ALA A 53 14.49 15.09 13.87
CA ALA A 53 15.85 14.64 14.10
C ALA A 53 16.87 15.79 13.98
N LEU A 54 16.71 16.65 12.98
CA LEU A 54 17.58 17.82 12.76
C LEU A 54 17.36 18.95 13.77
N HIS A 55 16.14 19.13 14.28
CA HIS A 55 15.82 20.19 15.22
C HIS A 55 16.37 19.92 16.62
N PHE A 56 16.14 18.70 17.14
CA PHE A 56 16.60 18.35 18.48
C PHE A 56 18.07 17.92 18.51
N ALA A 57 18.55 17.24 17.46
CA ALA A 57 19.93 16.77 17.33
C ALA A 57 20.46 15.92 18.50
N GLU A 58 19.57 15.41 19.37
CA GLU A 58 19.90 14.49 20.44
C GLU A 58 19.95 13.05 19.92
N GLU A 59 20.98 12.28 20.30
CA GLU A 59 21.20 10.90 19.84
C GLU A 59 19.98 10.01 20.00
N ALA A 60 19.31 10.10 21.16
CA ALA A 60 18.11 9.31 21.45
C ALA A 60 16.92 9.69 20.55
N VAL A 61 16.76 10.98 20.23
CA VAL A 61 15.67 11.48 19.37
C VAL A 61 15.92 11.07 17.93
N VAL A 62 17.17 11.24 17.45
CA VAL A 62 17.58 10.85 16.10
C VAL A 62 17.36 9.35 15.89
N ALA A 63 17.81 8.50 16.82
CA ALA A 63 17.62 7.05 16.73
C ALA A 63 16.13 6.66 16.65
N ARG A 64 15.27 7.28 17.49
CA ARG A 64 13.81 7.04 17.45
C ARG A 64 13.18 7.52 16.15
N ALA A 65 13.58 8.69 15.65
CA ALA A 65 13.06 9.24 14.39
C ALA A 65 13.37 8.30 13.21
N PHE A 66 14.61 7.83 13.08
CA PHE A 66 14.97 6.83 12.07
C PHE A 66 14.23 5.50 12.27
N GLY A 67 14.05 5.07 13.52
CA GLY A 67 13.23 3.90 13.85
C GLY A 67 11.80 4.02 13.35
N ILE A 68 11.15 5.18 13.54
CA ILE A 68 9.79 5.45 13.05
C ILE A 68 9.75 5.43 11.52
N ILE A 69 10.71 6.09 10.86
CA ILE A 69 10.79 6.10 9.38
C ILE A 69 10.89 4.69 8.83
N LEU A 70 11.84 3.90 9.33
CA LEU A 70 12.05 2.53 8.90
C LEU A 70 10.82 1.66 9.17
N PHE A 71 10.25 1.79 10.36
CA PHE A 71 9.06 1.03 10.76
C PHE A 71 7.88 1.31 9.84
N ILE A 72 7.60 2.58 9.52
CA ILE A 72 6.51 2.96 8.61
C ILE A 72 6.82 2.53 7.18
N MET A 73 8.06 2.67 6.70
CA MET A 73 8.43 2.20 5.37
C MET A 73 8.27 0.68 5.18
N MET A 74 8.49 -0.11 6.24
CA MET A 74 8.28 -1.56 6.20
C MET A 74 6.81 -1.95 6.37
N THR A 75 6.10 -1.29 7.28
CA THR A 75 4.72 -1.68 7.63
C THR A 75 3.68 -1.13 6.65
N ALA A 76 3.91 0.03 6.04
CA ALA A 76 2.95 0.63 5.11
C ALA A 76 2.70 -0.24 3.85
N PRO A 77 3.71 -0.84 3.19
CA PRO A 77 3.48 -1.77 2.08
C PRO A 77 2.72 -3.03 2.50
N VAL A 78 3.02 -3.58 3.68
CA VAL A 78 2.35 -4.77 4.21
C VAL A 78 0.88 -4.48 4.48
N ALA A 79 0.58 -3.35 5.13
CA ALA A 79 -0.78 -2.89 5.36
C ALA A 79 -1.53 -2.64 4.03
N ALA A 80 -0.89 -1.97 3.07
CA ALA A 80 -1.47 -1.73 1.75
C ALA A 80 -1.75 -3.03 0.99
N HIS A 81 -0.86 -4.01 1.06
CA HIS A 81 -1.09 -5.31 0.45
C HIS A 81 -2.26 -6.06 1.10
N ALA A 82 -2.30 -6.11 2.43
CA ALA A 82 -3.37 -6.80 3.17
C ALA A 82 -4.75 -6.18 2.91
N ILE A 83 -4.86 -4.85 2.99
CA ILE A 83 -6.11 -4.14 2.74
C ILE A 83 -6.51 -4.24 1.26
N GLY A 84 -5.56 -4.17 0.33
CA GLY A 84 -5.85 -4.27 -1.11
C GLY A 84 -6.39 -5.63 -1.50
N ARG A 85 -5.77 -6.71 -0.98
CA ARG A 85 -6.24 -8.08 -1.17
C ARG A 85 -7.62 -8.30 -0.55
N ALA A 86 -7.81 -7.88 0.70
CA ALA A 86 -9.10 -8.02 1.38
C ALA A 86 -10.21 -7.22 0.66
N GLY A 87 -9.90 -5.99 0.23
CA GLY A 87 -10.82 -5.14 -0.52
C GLY A 87 -11.25 -5.77 -1.84
N TYR A 88 -10.30 -6.34 -2.59
CA TYR A 88 -10.63 -7.07 -3.82
C TYR A 88 -11.52 -8.29 -3.53
N PHE A 89 -11.20 -9.07 -2.49
CA PHE A 89 -11.92 -10.30 -2.17
C PHE A 89 -13.35 -10.05 -1.67
N VAL A 90 -13.59 -8.96 -0.95
CA VAL A 90 -14.93 -8.53 -0.51
C VAL A 90 -15.72 -7.87 -1.65
N GLY A 91 -15.11 -7.68 -2.83
CA GLY A 91 -15.78 -7.10 -4.00
C GLY A 91 -15.90 -5.58 -3.93
N ALA A 92 -14.91 -4.89 -3.34
CA ALA A 92 -14.86 -3.44 -3.37
C ALA A 92 -14.91 -2.94 -4.81
N ARG A 93 -15.82 -2.00 -5.10
CA ARG A 93 -16.01 -1.46 -6.45
C ARG A 93 -14.71 -0.80 -6.94
N LEU A 94 -14.22 -1.25 -8.09
CA LEU A 94 -13.14 -0.59 -8.84
C LEU A 94 -13.67 0.67 -9.53
N TRP A 95 -12.78 1.60 -9.86
CA TRP A 95 -13.16 2.80 -10.60
C TRP A 95 -13.72 2.44 -11.99
N ASP A 96 -14.76 3.15 -12.42
CA ASP A 96 -15.40 2.95 -13.73
C ASP A 96 -14.45 3.15 -14.92
N GLY A 97 -13.34 3.88 -14.71
CA GLY A 97 -12.26 4.05 -15.69
C GLY A 97 -11.26 2.89 -15.77
N THR A 98 -11.46 1.81 -15.00
CA THR A 98 -10.57 0.64 -15.02
C THR A 98 -10.72 -0.11 -16.35
N LEU A 99 -9.68 -0.06 -17.17
CA LEU A 99 -9.68 -0.70 -18.50
C LEU A 99 -9.43 -2.20 -18.46
N LYS A 100 -8.66 -2.68 -17.46
CA LYS A 100 -8.12 -4.03 -17.44
C LYS A 100 -8.05 -4.55 -16.01
N ASP A 101 -8.70 -5.69 -15.78
CA ASP A 101 -8.63 -6.44 -14.53
C ASP A 101 -8.30 -7.91 -14.87
N GLU A 102 -7.01 -8.23 -14.85
CA GLU A 102 -6.52 -9.59 -15.10
C GLU A 102 -6.81 -10.54 -13.95
N LEU A 103 -7.15 -10.02 -12.77
CA LEU A 103 -7.39 -10.86 -11.60
C LEU A 103 -8.80 -11.46 -11.63
N LYS A 104 -9.74 -10.76 -12.27
CA LYS A 104 -11.16 -11.13 -12.33
C LYS A 104 -11.44 -12.52 -12.93
N PRO A 105 -10.83 -12.94 -14.05
CA PRO A 105 -11.07 -14.27 -14.63
C PRO A 105 -10.55 -15.41 -13.72
N HIS A 106 -9.57 -15.12 -12.89
CA HIS A 106 -8.88 -16.09 -12.04
C HIS A 106 -9.40 -16.12 -10.61
N TYR A 107 -10.41 -15.29 -10.30
CA TYR A 107 -10.98 -15.20 -8.96
C TYR A 107 -12.38 -15.78 -8.93
N ASP A 108 -12.57 -16.84 -8.13
CA ASP A 108 -13.88 -17.40 -7.86
C ASP A 108 -14.53 -16.71 -6.65
N PRO A 109 -15.61 -15.94 -6.85
CA PRO A 109 -16.27 -15.20 -5.77
C PRO A 109 -17.04 -16.10 -4.79
N LEU A 110 -17.32 -17.36 -5.13
CA LEU A 110 -18.01 -18.31 -4.24
C LEU A 110 -17.03 -19.05 -3.33
N SER A 111 -15.89 -19.48 -3.88
CA SER A 111 -14.87 -20.20 -3.12
C SER A 111 -13.78 -19.28 -2.53
N HIS A 112 -13.75 -18.00 -2.91
CA HIS A 112 -12.69 -17.03 -2.59
C HIS A 112 -11.29 -17.54 -2.96
N ARG A 113 -11.20 -18.43 -3.96
CA ARG A 113 -9.94 -18.98 -4.46
C ARG A 113 -9.43 -18.16 -5.65
N LEU A 114 -8.10 -18.04 -5.70
CA LEU A 114 -7.39 -17.47 -6.83
C LEU A 114 -6.74 -18.63 -7.59
N ASP A 115 -7.15 -18.87 -8.83
CA ASP A 115 -6.54 -19.90 -9.69
C ASP A 115 -5.30 -19.30 -10.38
N SER A 116 -4.18 -20.00 -10.26
CA SER A 116 -2.93 -19.62 -10.92
C SER A 116 -2.91 -19.95 -12.44
N GLY A 117 -3.94 -20.66 -12.93
CA GLY A 117 -4.00 -21.25 -14.28
C GLY A 117 -3.31 -22.61 -14.37
N LEU A 118 -2.36 -22.89 -13.47
CA LEU A 118 -1.65 -24.17 -13.38
C LEU A 118 -2.46 -25.23 -12.61
N ASP A 119 -3.38 -24.80 -11.75
CA ASP A 119 -4.18 -25.71 -10.92
C ASP A 119 -5.29 -26.40 -11.73
N SER A 120 -5.86 -25.72 -12.72
CA SER A 120 -6.79 -26.32 -13.69
C SER A 120 -6.12 -27.39 -14.57
N GLU A 121 -4.90 -27.14 -15.08
CA GLU A 121 -4.17 -28.12 -15.91
C GLU A 121 -3.78 -29.38 -15.12
N ARG A 122 -3.46 -29.22 -13.83
CA ARG A 122 -3.06 -30.34 -12.96
C ARG A 122 -4.26 -31.17 -12.48
N GLY A 123 -5.42 -30.54 -12.28
CA GLY A 123 -6.68 -31.24 -12.00
C GLY A 123 -7.11 -32.13 -13.16
N ASP A 124 -7.06 -31.61 -14.39
CA ASP A 124 -7.36 -32.39 -15.60
C ASP A 124 -6.33 -33.50 -15.84
N GLN A 125 -5.02 -33.26 -15.64
CA GLN A 125 -4.01 -34.31 -15.79
C GLN A 125 -4.09 -35.41 -14.73
N ALA A 126 -4.47 -35.07 -13.49
CA ALA A 126 -4.64 -36.06 -12.42
C ALA A 126 -5.87 -36.96 -12.67
N ASP A 127 -6.99 -36.38 -13.12
CA ASP A 127 -8.21 -37.14 -13.43
C ASP A 127 -8.04 -38.02 -14.69
N VAL A 128 -7.25 -37.57 -15.67
CA VAL A 128 -6.88 -38.39 -16.84
C VAL A 128 -5.96 -39.54 -16.45
N SER A 129 -4.96 -39.30 -15.59
CA SER A 129 -4.03 -40.36 -15.14
C SER A 129 -4.69 -41.44 -14.28
N ASP A 130 -5.74 -41.11 -13.52
CA ASP A 130 -6.48 -42.09 -12.72
C ASP A 130 -7.54 -42.85 -13.53
N ARG A 131 -7.99 -42.33 -14.68
CA ARG A 131 -8.84 -43.06 -15.64
C ARG A 131 -8.08 -44.05 -16.53
N GLU A 132 -6.78 -43.83 -16.73
CA GLU A 132 -5.92 -44.73 -17.51
C GLU A 132 -5.32 -45.88 -16.69
N LYS A 133 -5.62 -45.97 -15.37
CA LYS A 133 -5.28 -47.09 -14.49
C LYS A 133 -6.48 -47.98 -14.22
#